data_AF-A0ABD0PXY3-F1
#
_entry.id   AF-A0ABD0PXY3-F1
#
_cell.length_a   1.000
_cell.length_b   1.000
_cell.length_c   1.000
_cell.angle_alpha   90.00
_cell.angle_beta   90.00
_cell.angle_gamma   90.00
#
_symmetry.space_group_name_H-M   'P 1'
#
loop_
_entity.id
_entity.type
_entity.pdbx_description
1 polymer ?
#
loop_
_entity_poly.entity_id
_entity_poly.type
_entity_poly.pdbx_seq_one_letter_code
_entity_poly.pdbx_strand_id
1 'polypeptide(L)'
;AHLLNIPSWNWKEGDDAICLAELKLGFIAQSCLAQGLSTMLANLFSMRSYIKIEEDTWQKYYLEGVANEMYTEYLSSAFVG
;
A
#
# COMPACT_ATOMS: atom_id res chain seq x y z
N ALA A 1 1.48 -6.38 -22.54
CA ALA A 1 2.46 -5.43 -23.10
C ALA A 1 1.90 -4.61 -24.26
N HIS A 2 0.63 -4.17 -24.21
CA HIS A 2 0.01 -3.42 -25.30
C HIS A 2 0.01 -1.90 -25.04
N LEU A 3 -0.10 -1.47 -23.79
CA LEU A 3 -0.11 -0.04 -23.43
C LEU A 3 1.22 0.65 -23.74
N LEU A 4 2.35 -0.01 -23.47
CA LEU A 4 3.70 0.51 -23.77
C LEU A 4 3.97 0.72 -25.26
N ASN A 5 3.18 0.10 -26.15
CA ASN A 5 3.33 0.27 -27.59
C ASN A 5 2.56 1.48 -28.11
N ILE A 6 1.73 2.13 -27.29
CA ILE A 6 1.00 3.34 -27.65
C ILE A 6 2.00 4.51 -27.61
N PRO A 7 2.24 5.23 -28.72
CA PRO A 7 3.28 6.27 -28.78
C PRO A 7 3.07 7.43 -27.80
N SER A 8 1.83 7.68 -27.38
CA SER A 8 1.48 8.72 -26.41
C SER A 8 1.51 8.23 -24.95
N TRP A 9 1.78 6.95 -24.68
CA TRP A 9 1.85 6.44 -23.31
C TRP A 9 3.15 6.86 -22.64
N ASN A 10 3.05 7.61 -21.55
CA ASN A 10 4.19 8.19 -20.85
C ASN A 10 4.14 7.93 -19.34
N TRP A 11 4.77 6.83 -18.91
CA TRP A 11 4.86 6.44 -17.50
C TRP A 11 5.58 7.48 -16.61
N LYS A 12 6.39 8.38 -17.17
CA LYS A 12 7.04 9.47 -16.40
C LYS A 12 6.07 10.60 -16.05
N GLU A 13 4.95 10.71 -16.77
CA GLU A 13 3.90 11.70 -16.53
C GLU A 13 2.72 11.11 -15.73
N GLY A 14 2.83 9.85 -15.26
CA GLY A 14 1.83 9.21 -14.40
C GLY A 14 0.86 8.27 -15.13
N ASP A 15 1.15 7.88 -16.38
CA ASP A 15 0.40 6.81 -17.04
C ASP A 15 0.72 5.46 -16.40
N ASP A 16 -0.16 5.03 -15.49
CA ASP A 16 -0.04 3.78 -14.75
C ASP A 16 -1.09 2.74 -15.18
N ALA A 17 -0.67 1.47 -15.21
CA ALA A 17 -1.52 0.33 -15.50
C ALA A 17 -1.57 -0.63 -14.32
N ILE A 18 -2.65 -0.58 -13.54
CA ILE A 18 -2.83 -1.45 -12.38
C ILE A 18 -3.31 -2.83 -12.83
N CYS A 19 -2.37 -3.78 -12.96
CA CYS A 19 -2.69 -5.15 -13.32
C CYS A 19 -3.15 -5.95 -12.08
N LEU A 20 -4.46 -6.22 -11.97
CA LEU A 20 -5.05 -6.92 -10.82
C LEU A 20 -4.46 -8.34 -10.62
N ALA A 21 -4.20 -9.06 -11.70
CA ALA A 21 -3.64 -10.41 -11.62
C ALA A 21 -2.21 -10.39 -11.05
N GLU A 22 -1.40 -9.43 -11.49
CA GLU A 22 -0.03 -9.23 -11.00
C GLU A 22 -0.02 -8.86 -9.52
N LEU A 23 -0.79 -7.85 -9.12
CA LEU A 23 -0.84 -7.42 -7.71
C LEU A 23 -1.39 -8.51 -6.80
N LYS A 24 -2.48 -9.19 -7.20
CA LYS A 24 -3.07 -10.26 -6.39
C LYS A 24 -2.09 -11.40 -6.17
N LEU A 25 -1.44 -11.89 -7.23
CA LEU A 25 -0.49 -13.00 -7.12
C LEU A 25 0.79 -12.56 -6.40
N GLY A 26 1.26 -11.34 -6.64
CA GLY A 26 2.40 -10.75 -5.95
C GLY A 26 2.18 -10.63 -4.44
N PHE A 27 1.03 -10.11 -4.01
CA PHE A 27 0.69 -10.00 -2.58
C PHE A 27 0.62 -11.37 -1.91
N ILE A 28 0.01 -12.37 -2.57
CA ILE A 28 -0.02 -13.74 -2.04
C ILE A 28 1.38 -14.32 -1.94
N ALA A 29 2.20 -14.16 -2.98
CA ALA A 29 3.58 -14.67 -3.01
C ALA A 29 4.44 -14.06 -1.90
N GLN A 30 4.31 -12.75 -1.65
CA GLN A 30 5.01 -12.07 -0.55
C GLN A 30 4.51 -12.57 0.82
N SER A 31 3.22 -12.85 0.96
CA SER A 31 2.67 -13.49 2.17
C SER A 31 3.17 -14.92 2.40
N CYS A 32 3.67 -15.62 1.37
CA CYS A 32 4.36 -16.91 1.55
C CYS A 32 5.72 -16.76 2.23
N LEU A 33 6.38 -15.61 2.06
CA LEU A 33 7.66 -15.30 2.73
C LEU A 33 7.44 -14.76 4.14
N ALA A 34 6.44 -13.88 4.30
CA ALA A 34 6.07 -13.28 5.59
C ALA A 34 4.54 -13.28 5.75
N GLN A 35 4.03 -14.21 6.56
CA GLN A 35 2.59 -14.40 6.73
C GLN A 35 1.90 -13.13 7.24
N GLY A 36 0.81 -12.73 6.57
CA GLY A 36 0.01 -11.55 6.92
C GLY A 36 0.40 -10.26 6.17
N LEU A 37 1.52 -10.25 5.45
CA LEU A 37 2.03 -9.08 4.73
C LEU A 37 1.01 -8.52 3.70
N SER A 38 0.29 -9.39 2.99
CA SER A 38 -0.75 -8.97 2.04
C SER A 38 -1.85 -8.13 2.69
N THR A 39 -2.26 -8.47 3.91
CA THR A 39 -3.30 -7.74 4.64
C THR A 39 -2.78 -6.40 5.13
N MET A 40 -1.54 -6.36 5.63
CA MET A 40 -0.88 -5.13 6.03
C MET A 40 -0.78 -4.14 4.86
N LEU A 41 -0.28 -4.60 3.70
CA LEU A 41 -0.18 -3.77 2.49
C LEU A 41 -1.55 -3.30 2.00
N ALA A 42 -2.56 -4.17 2.00
CA ALA A 42 -3.91 -3.80 1.57
C ALA A 42 -4.54 -2.69 2.44
N ASN A 43 -4.23 -2.67 3.75
CA ASN A 43 -4.68 -1.60 4.64
C ASN A 43 -3.96 -0.27 4.35
N LEU A 44 -2.65 -0.27 4.05
CA LEU A 44 -1.88 0.96 3.79
C LEU A 44 -2.39 1.79 2.60
N PHE A 45 -3.05 1.17 1.62
CA PHE A 45 -3.63 1.87 0.47
C PHE A 45 -5.13 2.16 0.63
N SER A 46 -5.73 1.72 1.73
CA SER A 46 -7.15 1.94 2.03
C SER A 46 -7.28 3.07 3.04
N MET A 47 -7.82 4.22 2.64
CA MET A 47 -8.14 5.29 3.59
C MET A 47 -9.17 4.80 4.61
N ARG A 48 -8.76 4.69 5.88
CA ARG A 48 -9.61 4.17 6.96
C ARG A 48 -9.31 4.97 8.24
N SER A 49 -10.32 5.65 8.76
CA SER A 49 -10.17 6.37 10.02
C SER A 49 -10.00 5.41 11.20
N TYR A 50 -9.23 5.83 12.20
CA TYR A 50 -9.13 5.12 13.47
C TYR A 50 -10.49 4.97 14.15
N ILE A 51 -10.78 3.76 14.64
CA ILE A 51 -11.98 3.44 15.42
C ILE A 51 -11.51 3.03 16.81
N LYS A 52 -11.93 3.80 17.82
CA LYS A 52 -11.63 3.49 19.21
C LYS A 52 -12.53 2.35 19.69
N ILE A 53 -11.90 1.26 20.12
CA ILE A 53 -12.54 0.14 20.81
C ILE A 53 -12.11 0.21 22.28
N GLU A 54 -13.09 0.20 23.21
CA GLU A 54 -12.80 0.32 24.63
C GLU A 54 -12.44 -1.04 25.25
N GLU A 55 -13.05 -2.12 24.76
CA GLU A 55 -12.79 -3.47 25.22
C GLU A 55 -11.39 -3.95 24.81
N ASP A 56 -10.73 -4.71 25.69
CA ASP A 56 -9.42 -5.32 25.42
C ASP A 56 -9.57 -6.54 24.51
N THR A 57 -9.69 -6.28 23.21
CA THR A 57 -9.88 -7.29 22.17
C THR A 57 -8.76 -7.23 21.13
N TRP A 58 -8.55 -8.31 20.39
CA TRP A 58 -7.62 -8.30 19.26
C TRP A 58 -7.95 -7.23 18.21
N GLN A 59 -9.23 -6.86 18.08
CA GLN A 59 -9.70 -5.84 17.15
C GLN A 59 -9.19 -4.45 17.50
N LYS A 60 -9.13 -4.13 18.81
CA LYS A 60 -8.56 -2.86 19.29
C LYS A 60 -7.16 -2.64 18.74
N TYR A 61 -6.27 -3.62 18.92
CA TYR A 61 -4.89 -3.53 18.45
C TYR A 61 -4.78 -3.59 16.92
N TYR A 62 -5.63 -4.37 16.25
CA TYR A 62 -5.64 -4.42 14.80
C TYR A 62 -6.05 -3.08 14.18
N LEU A 63 -7.09 -2.43 14.72
CA LEU A 63 -7.63 -1.17 14.20
C LEU A 63 -6.69 0.03 14.39
N GLU A 64 -5.80 0.00 15.37
CA GLU A 64 -4.69 0.96 15.48
C GLU A 64 -3.78 0.88 14.24
N GLY A 65 -3.48 -0.32 13.75
CA GLY A 65 -2.68 -0.53 12.55
C GLY A 65 -3.39 -0.18 11.24
N VAL A 66 -4.71 -0.35 11.19
CA VAL A 66 -5.55 -0.09 10.01
C VAL A 66 -5.58 1.39 9.61
N ALA A 67 -5.38 2.29 10.57
CA ALA A 67 -5.42 3.74 10.36
C ALA A 67 -4.09 4.33 9.86
N ASN A 68 -3.14 3.48 9.43
CA ASN A 68 -1.90 3.95 8.81
C ASN A 68 -2.03 3.90 7.29
N GLU A 69 -1.56 4.96 6.63
CA GLU A 69 -1.50 5.05 5.18
C GLU A 69 -0.09 5.33 4.66
N MET A 70 0.12 5.08 3.36
CA MET A 70 1.35 5.44 2.66
C MET A 70 1.32 6.91 2.22
N TYR A 71 2.35 7.67 2.57
CA TYR A 71 2.52 9.08 2.20
C TYR A 71 3.88 9.33 1.54
N THR A 72 3.93 10.30 0.64
CA THR A 72 5.16 10.76 -0.01
C THR A 72 5.42 12.21 0.36
N GLU A 73 6.59 12.51 0.92
CA GLU A 73 6.99 13.86 1.32
C GLU A 73 8.47 14.12 1.06
N TYR A 74 8.85 15.38 0.88
CA TYR A 74 10.26 15.78 0.78
C TYR A 74 10.92 15.82 2.17
N LEU A 75 12.15 15.33 2.27
CA LEU A 75 12.93 15.41 3.51
C LEU A 75 13.43 16.83 3.76
N SER A 76 13.54 17.21 5.04
CA SER A 76 14.15 18.46 5.47
C SER A 76 15.64 18.51 5.17
N SER A 77 16.18 19.71 4.94
CA SER A 77 17.62 19.95 4.78
C SER A 77 18.45 19.52 5.99
N ALA A 78 17.85 19.41 7.17
CA ALA A 78 18.50 18.88 8.37
C ALA A 78 18.92 17.39 8.25
N PHE A 79 18.37 16.65 7.29
CA PHE A 79 18.74 15.27 6.99
C PHE A 79 19.79 15.14 5.86
N VAL A 80 20.29 16.27 5.35
CA VAL A 80 21.45 16.27 4.45
C VAL A 80 22.69 15.99 5.29
N GLY A 81 23.41 14.92 4.97
CA GLY A 81 24.54 14.37 5.73
C GLY A 81 25.61 15.39 6.12
#